data_AF-A0A450WU76-F1
#
_entry.id   AF-A0A450WU76-F1
#
_cell.length_a   1.000
_cell.length_b   1.000
_cell.length_c   1.000
_cell.angle_alpha   90.00
_cell.angle_beta   90.00
_cell.angle_gamma   90.00
#
_symmetry.space_group_name_H-M   'P 1'
#
loop_
_entity.id
_entity.type
_entity.pdbx_description
1 polymer ?
#
loop_
_entity_poly.entity_id
_entity_poly.type
_entity_poly.pdbx_seq_one_letter_code
_entity_poly.pdbx_strand_id
1 'polypeptide(L)' 'MKFPYGISGFDTLVTEKYHYVDRTGHIPSLEEAGKQLLFLRPRRFGKSLLLSMLENYYDR' A
#
# COMPACT_ATOMS: atom_id res chain seq x y z
N MET A 1 -13.22 -15.60 0.51
CA MET A 1 -12.22 -14.52 0.55
C MET A 1 -11.10 -14.86 -0.44
N LYS A 2 -10.84 -14.00 -1.43
CA LYS A 2 -9.66 -14.14 -2.30
C LYS A 2 -8.49 -13.45 -1.62
N PHE A 3 -7.53 -14.23 -1.15
CA PHE A 3 -6.30 -13.71 -0.56
C PHE A 3 -5.32 -13.31 -1.67
N PRO A 4 -4.77 -12.09 -1.64
CA PRO A 4 -3.80 -11.64 -2.64
C PRO A 4 -2.41 -12.25 -2.34
N TYR A 5 -2.25 -13.55 -2.61
CA TYR A 5 -0.95 -14.20 -2.49
C TYR A 5 -0.07 -13.85 -3.70
N GLY A 6 1.00 -13.09 -3.46
CA GLY A 6 1.97 -12.72 -4.50
C GLY A 6 1.59 -11.50 -5.34
N ILE A 7 0.46 -10.85 -5.04
CA ILE A 7 0.01 -9.63 -5.72
C ILE A 7 0.54 -8.42 -4.95
N SER A 8 1.31 -7.58 -5.62
CA SER A 8 1.90 -6.36 -5.04
C SER A 8 1.38 -5.06 -5.64
N GLY A 9 0.54 -5.12 -6.68
CA GLY A 9 -0.10 -3.95 -7.30
C GLY A 9 -1.47 -3.68 -6.67
N PHE A 10 -1.69 -2.45 -6.24
CA PHE A 10 -2.96 -2.02 -5.63
C PHE A 10 -4.09 -1.96 -6.67
N ASP A 11 -3.79 -1.52 -7.88
CA ASP A 11 -4.70 -1.48 -9.04
C ASP A 11 -5.33 -2.85 -9.33
N THR A 12 -4.50 -3.90 -9.35
CA THR A 12 -4.91 -5.27 -9.64
C THR A 12 -5.74 -5.80 -8.48
N LEU A 13 -5.35 -5.45 -7.26
CA LEU A 13 -6.04 -5.84 -6.02
C LEU A 13 -7.47 -5.29 -5.99
N VAL A 14 -7.65 -4.02 -6.37
CA VAL A 14 -8.96 -3.35 -6.48
C VAL A 14 -9.78 -3.90 -7.65
N THR A 15 -9.17 -4.04 -8.83
CA THR A 15 -9.86 -4.49 -10.06
C THR A 15 -10.36 -5.93 -9.94
N GLU A 16 -9.54 -6.83 -9.40
CA GLU A 16 -9.88 -8.25 -9.24
C GLU A 16 -10.63 -8.56 -7.93
N LYS A 17 -10.98 -7.51 -7.15
CA LYS A 17 -11.73 -7.60 -5.88
C LYS A 17 -11.08 -8.56 -4.86
N TYR A 18 -9.76 -8.48 -4.73
CA TYR A 18 -9.05 -9.18 -3.67
C TYR A 18 -9.34 -8.56 -2.30
N HIS A 19 -9.10 -9.35 -1.25
CA HIS A 19 -9.20 -8.84 0.10
C HIS A 19 -8.05 -7.88 0.41
N TYR A 20 -8.37 -6.59 0.46
CA TYR A 20 -7.49 -5.53 0.93
C TYR A 20 -7.93 -5.09 2.33
N VAL A 21 -6.98 -4.90 3.24
CA VAL A 21 -7.23 -4.21 4.50
C VAL A 21 -6.94 -2.74 4.26
N ASP A 22 -7.95 -1.89 4.40
CA ASP A 22 -7.79 -0.47 4.21
C ASP A 22 -6.82 0.13 5.24
N ARG A 23 -5.81 0.85 4.73
CA ARG A 23 -4.77 1.54 5.50
C ARG A 23 -4.70 3.03 5.20
N THR A 24 -5.67 3.57 4.45
CA THR A 24 -5.76 5.01 4.14
C THR A 24 -5.74 5.89 5.38
N GLY A 25 -6.31 5.43 6.50
CA GLY A 25 -6.26 6.14 7.78
C GLY A 25 -4.86 6.38 8.35
N HIS A 26 -3.83 5.68 7.85
CA HIS A 26 -2.43 5.88 8.25
C HIS A 26 -1.69 6.90 7.38
N ILE A 27 -2.28 7.38 6.28
CA ILE A 27 -1.66 8.36 5.39
C ILE A 27 -1.32 9.67 6.14
N PRO A 28 -2.21 10.26 6.97
CA PRO A 28 -1.87 11.49 7.68
C PRO A 28 -0.66 11.34 8.62
N SER A 29 -0.60 10.22 9.35
CA SER A 29 0.55 9.92 10.23
C SER A 29 1.83 9.67 9.43
N LEU A 30 1.70 9.16 8.20
CA LEU A 30 2.83 8.97 7.28
C LEU A 30 3.36 10.33 6.80
N GLU A 31 2.48 11.24 6.42
CA GLU A 31 2.85 12.60 5.99
C GLU A 31 3.48 13.41 7.14
N GLU A 32 2.97 13.26 8.36
CA GLU A 32 3.51 13.91 9.56
C GLU A 32 4.88 13.33 9.98
N ALA A 33 5.13 12.05 9.71
CA ALA A 33 6.39 11.38 10.07
C ALA A 33 7.63 11.95 9.35
N GLY A 34 7.45 12.68 8.25
CA GLY A 34 8.49 13.51 7.65
C GLY A 34 8.49 13.53 6.12
N LYS A 35 9.22 14.49 5.56
CA LYS A 35 9.32 14.70 4.09
C LYS A 35 9.96 13.52 3.33
N GLN A 36 10.78 12.73 4.02
CA GLN A 36 11.44 11.56 3.44
C GLN A 36 11.38 10.40 4.43
N LEU A 37 10.68 9.33 4.03
CA LEU A 37 10.50 8.15 4.86
C LEU A 37 11.37 7.00 4.33
N LEU A 38 12.28 6.53 5.18
CA LEU A 38 13.06 5.34 4.89
C LEU A 38 12.42 4.12 5.54
N PHE A 39 11.80 3.28 4.73
CA PHE A 39 11.40 1.97 5.21
C PHE A 39 12.67 1.09 5.32
N LEU A 40 13.11 0.78 6.56
CA LEU A 40 14.15 -0.23 6.88
C LEU A 40 13.82 -1.57 6.21
N ARG A 41 14.68 -2.59 6.14
CA ARG A 41 14.48 -3.80 5.29
C ARG A 41 13.76 -5.01 5.97
N PRO A 42 12.47 -4.97 6.39
CA PRO A 42 11.71 -6.18 6.66
C PRO A 42 11.24 -6.80 5.34
N ARG A 43 11.57 -8.08 5.15
CA ARG A 43 11.18 -8.86 3.98
C ARG A 43 9.67 -9.13 4.03
N ARG A 44 8.99 -9.01 2.87
CA ARG A 44 7.53 -9.25 2.72
C ARG A 44 6.62 -8.36 3.59
N PHE A 45 7.09 -7.20 4.04
CA PHE A 45 6.28 -6.24 4.81
C PHE A 45 5.16 -5.56 4.00
N GLY A 46 5.16 -5.72 2.67
CA GLY A 46 4.14 -5.11 1.81
C GLY A 46 4.43 -3.66 1.44
N LYS A 47 5.70 -3.22 1.50
CA LYS A 47 6.08 -1.87 1.07
C LYS A 47 5.72 -1.56 -0.39
N SER A 48 5.91 -2.53 -1.29
CA SER A 48 5.55 -2.38 -2.71
C SER A 48 4.06 -2.12 -2.88
N LEU A 49 3.22 -2.81 -2.11
CA LEU A 49 1.77 -2.60 -2.11
C LEU A 49 1.41 -1.22 -1.55
N LEU A 50 2.08 -0.77 -0.48
CA LEU A 50 1.87 0.57 0.07
C LEU A 50 2.24 1.66 -0.95
N LEU A 51 3.37 1.54 -1.64
CA LEU A 51 3.79 2.50 -2.66
C LEU A 51 2.82 2.54 -3.83
N SER A 52 2.41 1.39 -4.36
CA SER A 52 1.40 1.31 -5.44
C SER A 52 0.05 1.90 -5.02
N MET A 53 -0.32 1.73 -3.75
CA MET A 53 -1.53 2.36 -3.20
C MET A 53 -1.39 3.88 -3.07
N LEU A 54 -0.26 4.39 -2.58
CA LEU A 54 -0.01 5.84 -2.50
C LEU A 54 0.02 6.48 -3.88
N GLU A 55 0.67 5.84 -4.86
CA GLU A 55 0.66 6.27 -6.27
C GLU A 55 -0.79 6.38 -6.79
N ASN A 56 -1.61 5.35 -6.59
CA ASN A 56 -3.04 5.40 -6.96
C ASN A 56 -3.87 6.43 -6.17
N TYR A 57 -3.43 6.79 -4.96
CA TYR A 57 -4.13 7.73 -4.09
C TYR A 57 -3.82 9.20 -4.45
N TYR A 58 -2.59 9.50 -4.89
CA TYR A 58 -2.18 10.86 -5.26
C TYR A 58 -2.27 11.17 -6.77
N ASP A 59 -2.14 10.16 -7.65
CA ASP A 59 -2.24 10.35 -9.11
C ASP A 59 -3.70 10.35 -9.64
N ARG A 60 -4.68 10.18 -8.76
CA ARG A 60 -6.12 10.30 -9.08
C ARG A 60 -6.74 11.53 -8.44
#